data_AF-A0A3D8YX28-F1
#
_entry.id   AF-A0A3D8YX28-F1
#
_cell.length_a   1.000
_cell.length_b   1.000
_cell.length_c   1.000
_cell.angle_alpha   90.00
_cell.angle_beta   90.00
_cell.angle_gamma   90.00
#
_symmetry.space_group_name_H-M   'P 1'
#
loop_
_entity.id
_entity.type
_entity.pdbx_description
1 polymer ?
#
loop_
_entity_poly.entity_id
_entity_poly.type
_entity_poly.pdbx_seq_one_letter_code
_entity_poly.pdbx_strand_id
1 'polypeptide(L)'
;MLSRKILSASVSGVLVFIFLGFFIPNPFGETITSVPHYFNSVVLSILGYLFYGTPIIFLYGIVCSIISEKSAVFISKKIKSDRSYLYISGFLHACFGFVFSGYGLIASLLFFAVDHFIKNRKITVTRKQLVTALVLPIALYVLCLGTLATADFFSGGWKDLLV
;
A
#
# COMPACT_ATOMS: atom_id res chain seq x y z
N MET A 1 16.83 -9.38 -3.30
CA MET A 1 16.36 -8.56 -2.16
C MET A 1 15.46 -7.43 -2.64
N LEU A 2 15.97 -6.47 -3.43
CA LEU A 2 15.18 -5.32 -3.89
C LEU A 2 13.89 -5.70 -4.65
N SER A 3 13.96 -6.62 -5.61
CA SER A 3 12.77 -7.07 -6.38
C SER A 3 11.66 -7.63 -5.49
N ARG A 4 12.02 -8.33 -4.40
CA ARG A 4 11.06 -8.82 -3.40
C ARG A 4 10.39 -7.67 -2.65
N LYS A 5 11.17 -6.66 -2.26
CA LYS A 5 10.65 -5.47 -1.56
C LYS A 5 9.71 -4.67 -2.45
N ILE A 6 10.05 -4.49 -3.73
CA ILE A 6 9.19 -3.81 -4.71
C ILE A 6 7.87 -4.58 -4.90
N LEU A 7 7.94 -5.89 -5.10
CA LEU A 7 6.75 -6.74 -5.23
C LEU A 7 5.87 -6.62 -3.98
N SER A 8 6.48 -6.73 -2.80
CA SER A 8 5.75 -6.70 -1.52
C SER A 8 5.13 -5.32 -1.26
N ALA A 9 5.85 -4.22 -1.51
CA ALA A 9 5.36 -2.87 -1.38
C ALA A 9 4.18 -2.60 -2.33
N SER A 10 4.25 -3.10 -3.56
CA SER A 10 3.16 -2.93 -4.54
C SER A 10 1.89 -3.66 -4.10
N VAL A 11 2.02 -4.93 -3.70
CA VAL A 11 0.87 -5.75 -3.27
C VAL A 11 0.28 -5.22 -1.97
N SER A 12 1.11 -5.00 -0.95
CA SER A 12 0.62 -4.50 0.34
C SER A 12 0.05 -3.08 0.24
N GLY A 13 0.67 -2.20 -0.54
CA GLY A 13 0.17 -0.85 -0.78
C GLY A 13 -1.22 -0.86 -1.39
N VAL A 14 -1.43 -1.58 -2.49
CA VAL A 14 -2.74 -1.71 -3.15
C VAL A 14 -3.79 -2.26 -2.19
N LEU A 15 -3.47 -3.32 -1.45
CA LEU A 15 -4.41 -3.90 -0.48
C LEU A 15 -4.78 -2.90 0.62
N VAL A 16 -3.80 -2.18 1.18
CA VAL A 16 -4.02 -1.16 2.21
C VAL A 16 -4.84 0.00 1.67
N PHE A 17 -4.57 0.50 0.46
CA PHE A 17 -5.30 1.64 -0.08
C PHE A 17 -6.75 1.31 -0.40
N ILE A 18 -7.02 0.11 -0.92
CA ILE A 18 -8.39 -0.40 -1.09
C ILE A 18 -9.08 -0.48 0.28
N PHE A 19 -8.41 -1.08 1.27
CA PHE A 19 -8.97 -1.22 2.61
C PHE A 19 -9.27 0.14 3.23
N LEU A 20 -8.30 1.08 3.21
CA LEU A 20 -8.50 2.43 3.72
C LEU A 20 -9.63 3.16 3.01
N GLY A 21 -9.78 3.01 1.69
CA GLY A 21 -10.88 3.63 0.96
C GLY A 21 -12.25 3.16 1.42
N PHE A 22 -12.41 1.87 1.73
CA PHE A 22 -13.67 1.35 2.26
C PHE A 22 -13.93 1.76 3.71
N PHE A 23 -12.92 1.78 4.57
CA PHE A 23 -13.11 2.10 5.99
C PHE A 23 -13.07 3.60 6.30
N ILE A 24 -12.43 4.39 5.43
CA ILE A 24 -12.23 5.83 5.55
C ILE A 24 -12.51 6.48 4.18
N PRO A 25 -13.75 6.38 3.68
CA PRO A 25 -14.11 6.90 2.36
C PRO A 25 -14.00 8.42 2.27
N ASN A 26 -14.05 9.13 3.39
CA ASN A 26 -13.93 10.58 3.43
C ASN A 26 -12.88 11.05 4.45
N PRO A 27 -11.59 11.07 4.08
CA PRO A 27 -10.53 11.53 4.97
C PRO A 27 -10.60 13.04 5.27
N PHE A 28 -11.42 13.81 4.57
CA PHE A 28 -11.56 15.26 4.72
C PHE A 28 -12.81 15.67 5.52
N GLY A 29 -13.66 14.71 5.90
CA GLY A 29 -14.73 14.91 6.88
C GLY A 29 -16.07 15.41 6.34
N GLU A 30 -16.31 15.38 5.03
CA GLU A 30 -17.64 15.70 4.50
C GLU A 30 -18.66 14.59 4.84
N THR A 31 -19.91 14.98 5.03
CA THR A 31 -20.98 14.06 5.42
C THR A 31 -21.41 13.17 4.26
N ILE A 32 -21.54 11.87 4.54
CA ILE A 32 -22.02 10.90 3.54
C ILE A 32 -23.54 10.88 3.58
N THR A 33 -24.16 11.38 2.51
CA THR A 33 -25.62 11.62 2.45
C THR A 33 -26.40 10.49 1.78
N SER A 34 -25.73 9.59 1.06
CA SER A 34 -26.37 8.49 0.33
C SER A 34 -25.40 7.36 -0.01
N VAL A 35 -25.94 6.22 -0.46
CA VAL A 35 -25.14 5.07 -0.92
C VAL A 35 -24.29 5.39 -2.16
N PRO A 36 -24.82 6.05 -3.22
CA PRO A 36 -23.98 6.47 -4.35
C PRO A 36 -22.86 7.43 -3.94
N HIS A 37 -23.16 8.36 -3.03
CA HIS A 37 -22.16 9.27 -2.47
C HIS A 37 -21.04 8.50 -1.75
N TYR A 38 -21.39 7.50 -0.92
CA TYR A 38 -20.41 6.63 -0.27
C TYR A 38 -19.46 5.97 -1.27
N PHE A 39 -19.98 5.35 -2.34
CA PHE A 39 -19.14 4.68 -3.33
C PHE A 39 -18.21 5.65 -4.08
N ASN A 40 -18.70 6.84 -4.43
CA ASN A 40 -17.86 7.88 -5.03
C ASN A 40 -16.75 8.33 -4.06
N SER A 41 -17.08 8.51 -2.77
CA SER A 41 -16.09 8.83 -1.74
C SER A 41 -15.05 7.71 -1.57
N VAL A 42 -15.46 6.44 -1.57
CA VAL A 42 -14.53 5.28 -1.55
C VAL A 42 -13.56 5.35 -2.74
N VAL A 43 -14.07 5.53 -3.96
CA VAL A 43 -13.22 5.56 -5.16
C VAL A 43 -12.26 6.75 -5.12
N LEU A 44 -12.74 7.93 -4.72
CA LEU A 44 -11.93 9.14 -4.61
C LEU A 44 -10.85 9.02 -3.53
N SER A 45 -11.17 8.43 -2.37
CA SER A 45 -10.19 8.21 -1.31
C SER A 45 -9.13 7.18 -1.70
N ILE A 46 -9.49 6.07 -2.39
CA ILE A 46 -8.53 5.12 -2.96
C ILE A 46 -7.56 5.85 -3.91
N LEU A 47 -8.08 6.73 -4.76
CA LEU A 47 -7.26 7.55 -5.66
C LEU A 47 -6.25 8.41 -4.89
N GLY A 48 -6.72 9.11 -3.85
CA GLY A 48 -5.86 9.92 -2.97
C GLY A 48 -4.79 9.08 -2.28
N TYR A 49 -5.16 7.93 -1.72
CA TYR A 49 -4.22 7.01 -1.07
C TYR A 49 -3.20 6.43 -2.06
N LEU A 50 -3.59 6.11 -3.29
CA LEU A 50 -2.64 5.71 -4.32
C LEU A 50 -1.67 6.83 -4.66
N PHE A 51 -2.16 8.05 -4.84
CA PHE A 51 -1.34 9.20 -5.24
C PHE A 51 -0.29 9.55 -4.19
N TYR A 52 -0.69 9.66 -2.91
CA TYR A 52 0.22 10.05 -1.83
C TYR A 52 0.92 8.85 -1.17
N GLY A 53 0.23 7.73 -1.01
CA GLY A 53 0.73 6.56 -0.31
C GLY A 53 1.70 5.72 -1.13
N THR A 54 1.53 5.65 -2.46
CA THR A 54 2.44 4.85 -3.32
C THR A 54 3.88 5.38 -3.24
N PRO A 55 4.16 6.68 -3.42
CA PRO A 55 5.52 7.20 -3.23
C PRO A 55 6.08 6.92 -1.83
N ILE A 56 5.26 7.03 -0.78
CA ILE A 56 5.68 6.77 0.60
C ILE A 56 6.09 5.31 0.77
N ILE A 57 5.28 4.34 0.36
CA ILE A 57 5.61 2.93 0.56
C ILE A 57 6.81 2.48 -0.29
N PHE A 58 6.96 3.04 -1.49
CA PHE A 58 8.08 2.72 -2.39
C PHE A 58 9.40 3.34 -1.94
N LEU A 59 9.40 4.59 -1.47
CA LEU A 59 10.63 5.25 -1.05
C LEU A 59 10.95 4.94 0.41
N TYR A 60 10.05 5.35 1.32
CA TYR A 60 10.26 5.18 2.76
C TYR A 60 10.11 3.71 3.16
N GLY A 61 9.01 3.06 2.76
CA GLY A 61 8.71 1.70 3.17
C GLY A 61 9.80 0.71 2.78
N ILE A 62 10.26 0.74 1.52
CA ILE A 62 11.30 -0.18 1.04
C ILE A 62 12.61 0.04 1.80
N VAL A 63 13.04 1.29 2.00
CA VAL A 63 14.27 1.62 2.74
C VAL A 63 14.18 1.10 4.18
N CYS A 64 13.10 1.42 4.89
CA CYS A 64 12.87 0.94 6.25
C CYS A 64 12.81 -0.59 6.34
N SER A 65 12.21 -1.26 5.35
CA SER A 65 12.15 -2.72 5.30
C SER A 65 13.52 -3.36 5.06
N ILE A 66 14.37 -2.74 4.24
CA ILE A 66 15.76 -3.16 4.02
C ILE A 66 16.58 -3.01 5.31
N ILE A 67 16.45 -1.87 6.00
CA ILE A 67 17.13 -1.60 7.28
C ILE A 67 16.67 -2.62 8.33
N SER A 68 15.35 -2.82 8.46
CA SER A 68 14.75 -3.77 9.41
C SER A 68 15.28 -5.19 9.21
N GLU A 69 15.36 -5.67 7.97
CA GLU A 69 15.88 -7.00 7.68
C GLU A 69 17.37 -7.12 7.95
N LYS A 70 18.18 -6.13 7.56
CA LYS A 70 19.62 -6.14 7.82
C LYS A 70 19.93 -6.14 9.32
N SER A 71 19.26 -5.26 10.08
CA SER A 71 19.39 -5.18 11.54
C SER A 71 18.95 -6.48 12.20
N ALA A 72 17.82 -7.06 11.79
CA ALA A 72 17.34 -8.33 12.33
C ALA A 72 18.32 -9.48 12.06
N VAL A 73 18.91 -9.57 10.86
CA VAL A 73 19.96 -10.58 10.56
C VAL A 73 21.20 -10.36 11.42
N PHE A 74 21.65 -9.13 11.59
CA PHE A 74 22.83 -8.82 12.40
C PHE A 74 22.63 -9.20 13.87
N ILE A 75 21.48 -8.83 14.44
CA ILE A 75 21.20 -9.06 15.86
C ILE A 75 20.92 -10.55 16.12
N SER A 76 20.14 -11.22 15.26
CA SER A 76 19.84 -12.65 15.43
C SER A 76 21.09 -13.53 15.38
N LYS A 77 22.07 -13.20 14.54
CA LYS A 77 23.37 -13.87 14.52
C LYS A 77 24.15 -13.70 15.83
N LYS A 78 24.09 -12.52 16.45
CA LYS A 78 24.73 -12.26 17.75
C LYS A 78 24.08 -13.06 18.88
N ILE A 79 22.75 -13.19 18.86
CA ILE A 79 21.98 -13.88 19.90
C ILE A 79 21.89 -15.40 19.64
N LYS A 80 22.42 -15.90 18.51
CA LYS A 80 22.40 -17.32 18.10
C LYS A 80 20.98 -17.92 18.12
N SER A 81 19.98 -17.14 17.73
CA SER A 81 18.58 -17.57 17.73
C SER A 81 17.88 -17.16 16.44
N ASP A 82 17.57 -18.12 15.58
CA ASP A 82 16.90 -17.86 14.30
C ASP A 82 15.48 -17.31 14.50
N ARG A 83 14.80 -17.69 15.59
CA ARG A 83 13.46 -17.17 15.92
C ARG A 83 13.48 -15.67 16.21
N SER A 84 14.58 -15.15 16.76
CA SER A 84 14.73 -13.72 17.07
C SER A 84 14.67 -12.83 15.82
N TYR A 85 15.05 -13.35 14.64
CA TYR A 85 14.97 -12.59 13.38
C TYR A 85 13.56 -12.09 13.12
N LEU A 86 12.56 -12.97 13.30
CA LEU A 86 11.16 -12.63 13.04
C LEU A 86 10.68 -11.51 13.95
N TYR A 87 10.92 -11.67 15.26
CA TYR A 87 10.47 -10.70 16.26
C TYR A 87 11.15 -9.35 16.09
N ILE A 88 12.46 -9.33 15.87
CA ILE A 88 13.22 -8.07 15.68
C ILE A 88 12.79 -7.38 14.39
N SER A 89 12.67 -8.12 13.28
CA SER A 89 12.29 -7.53 12.00
C SER A 89 10.86 -7.00 12.03
N GLY A 90 9.93 -7.74 12.66
CA GLY A 90 8.55 -7.31 12.84
C GLY A 90 8.42 -6.10 13.75
N PHE A 91 9.15 -6.08 14.88
CA PHE A 91 9.20 -4.93 15.78
C PHE A 91 9.72 -3.68 15.08
N LEU A 92 10.80 -3.78 14.31
CA LEU A 92 11.34 -2.64 13.55
C LEU A 92 10.34 -2.13 12.50
N HIS A 93 9.62 -3.01 11.80
CA HIS A 93 8.55 -2.59 10.88
C HIS A 93 7.42 -1.87 11.62
N ALA A 94 7.03 -2.36 12.81
CA ALA A 94 6.03 -1.68 13.63
C ALA A 94 6.50 -0.27 14.02
N CYS A 95 7.75 -0.12 14.51
CA CYS A 95 8.33 1.18 14.86
C CYS A 95 8.36 2.14 13.66
N PHE A 96 8.80 1.70 12.48
CA PHE A 96 8.84 2.54 11.29
C PHE A 96 7.43 2.88 10.77
N GLY A 97 6.48 1.96 10.85
CA GLY A 97 5.09 2.22 10.48
C GLY A 97 4.43 3.25 11.39
N PHE A 98 4.76 3.21 12.68
CA PHE A 98 4.18 4.11 13.68
C PHE A 98 4.48 5.59 13.43
N VAL A 99 5.53 5.92 12.65
CA VAL A 99 5.84 7.29 12.22
C VAL A 99 4.67 7.93 11.47
N PHE A 100 3.88 7.15 10.74
CA PHE A 100 2.70 7.62 9.99
C PHE A 100 1.38 7.26 10.70
N SER A 101 1.37 7.28 12.03
CA SER A 101 0.21 6.94 12.88
C SER A 101 -0.27 5.49 12.71
N GLY A 102 -1.52 5.20 13.14
CA GLY A 102 -2.11 3.86 13.04
C GLY A 102 -2.21 3.35 11.60
N TYR A 103 -2.42 4.22 10.61
CA TYR A 103 -2.48 3.82 9.21
C TYR A 103 -1.13 3.30 8.70
N GLY A 104 -0.05 4.01 9.05
CA GLY A 104 1.31 3.60 8.75
C GLY A 104 1.69 2.26 9.40
N LEU A 105 1.21 2.02 10.62
CA LEU A 105 1.41 0.74 11.31
C LEU A 105 0.72 -0.42 10.56
N ILE A 106 -0.53 -0.26 10.17
CA ILE A 106 -1.25 -1.29 9.39
C ILE A 106 -0.51 -1.56 8.07
N ALA A 107 -0.12 -0.50 7.37
CA ALA A 107 0.63 -0.60 6.12
C ALA A 107 1.97 -1.33 6.29
N SER A 108 2.74 -0.98 7.32
CA SER A 108 4.07 -1.57 7.55
C SER A 108 3.99 -3.04 7.99
N LEU A 109 2.98 -3.40 8.77
CA LEU A 109 2.75 -4.78 9.19
C LEU A 109 2.28 -5.65 8.02
N LEU A 110 1.40 -5.14 7.15
CA LEU A 110 0.99 -5.88 5.95
C LEU A 110 2.18 -6.03 4.98
N PHE A 111 2.96 -4.97 4.78
CA PHE A 111 4.19 -5.06 3.99
C PHE A 111 5.14 -6.11 4.58
N PHE A 112 5.41 -6.06 5.89
CA PHE A 112 6.22 -7.06 6.56
C PHE A 112 5.70 -8.49 6.33
N ALA A 113 4.40 -8.71 6.48
CA ALA A 113 3.77 -10.01 6.29
C ALA A 113 3.95 -10.52 4.84
N VAL A 114 3.71 -9.68 3.83
CA VAL A 114 3.88 -10.04 2.41
C VAL A 114 5.35 -10.33 2.09
N ASP A 115 6.28 -9.48 2.53
CA ASP A 115 7.72 -9.67 2.29
C ASP A 115 8.23 -10.95 2.95
N HIS A 116 7.81 -11.19 4.19
CA HIS A 116 8.17 -12.39 4.94
C HIS A 116 7.59 -13.66 4.30
N PHE A 117 6.34 -13.62 3.84
CA PHE A 117 5.71 -14.72 3.13
C PHE A 117 6.49 -15.08 1.85
N ILE A 118 6.83 -14.08 1.03
CA ILE A 118 7.59 -14.30 -0.21
C ILE A 118 8.99 -14.85 0.09
N LYS A 119 9.65 -14.35 1.15
CA LYS A 119 10.96 -14.83 1.60
C LYS A 119 10.90 -16.28 2.08
N ASN A 120 9.94 -16.63 2.93
CA ASN A 120 9.83 -17.97 3.52
C ASN A 120 9.48 -19.03 2.49
N ARG A 121 8.65 -18.68 1.50
CA ARG A 121 8.31 -19.56 0.38
C ARG A 121 9.41 -19.66 -0.67
N LYS A 122 10.54 -18.96 -0.49
CA LYS A 122 11.67 -18.92 -1.44
C LYS A 122 11.22 -18.58 -2.87
N ILE A 123 10.20 -17.74 -3.00
CA ILE A 123 9.65 -17.37 -4.31
C ILE A 123 10.69 -16.51 -5.03
N THR A 124 11.09 -16.97 -6.21
CA THR A 124 11.98 -16.23 -7.10
C THR A 124 11.15 -15.19 -7.87
N VAL A 125 11.42 -13.91 -7.61
CA VAL A 125 10.72 -12.81 -8.28
C VAL A 125 11.28 -12.64 -9.68
N THR A 126 10.47 -13.04 -10.68
CA THR A 126 10.79 -12.88 -12.10
C THR A 126 10.65 -11.42 -12.54
N ARG A 127 11.29 -11.04 -13.65
CA ARG A 127 11.10 -9.71 -14.25
C ARG A 127 9.64 -9.43 -14.60
N LYS A 128 8.92 -10.45 -15.09
CA LYS A 128 7.49 -10.34 -15.40
C LYS A 128 6.68 -9.97 -14.16
N GLN A 129 6.85 -10.70 -13.06
CA GLN A 129 6.18 -10.39 -11.80
C GLN A 129 6.54 -9.01 -11.25
N LEU A 130 7.79 -8.57 -11.42
CA LEU A 130 8.21 -7.24 -11.00
C LEU A 130 7.49 -6.14 -11.79
N VAL A 131 7.41 -6.28 -13.13
CA VAL A 131 6.68 -5.34 -13.98
C VAL A 131 5.19 -5.37 -13.64
N THR A 132 4.59 -6.55 -13.49
CA THR A 132 3.17 -6.69 -13.09
C THR A 132 2.90 -6.00 -11.74
N ALA A 133 3.82 -6.12 -10.78
CA ALA A 133 3.69 -5.47 -9.48
C ALA A 133 3.69 -3.94 -9.61
N LEU A 134 4.58 -3.37 -10.42
CA LEU A 134 4.63 -1.92 -10.67
C LEU A 134 3.41 -1.41 -11.43
N VAL A 135 2.86 -2.23 -12.34
CA VAL A 135 1.64 -1.89 -13.09
C VAL A 135 0.41 -1.93 -12.17
N LEU A 136 0.41 -2.75 -11.11
CA LEU A 136 -0.75 -2.92 -10.23
C LEU A 136 -1.32 -1.62 -9.63
N PRO A 137 -0.53 -0.75 -8.95
CA PRO A 137 -1.04 0.52 -8.43
C PRO A 137 -1.48 1.47 -9.55
N ILE A 138 -0.81 1.45 -10.71
CA ILE A 138 -1.17 2.27 -11.87
C ILE A 138 -2.51 1.81 -12.46
N ALA A 139 -2.71 0.51 -12.62
CA ALA A 139 -3.94 -0.06 -13.13
C ALA A 139 -5.13 0.24 -12.21
N LEU A 140 -4.93 0.15 -10.88
CA LEU A 140 -5.97 0.53 -9.92
C LEU A 140 -6.27 2.03 -10.00
N TYR A 141 -5.25 2.89 -10.12
CA TYR A 141 -5.42 4.33 -10.27
C TYR A 141 -6.25 4.68 -11.52
N VAL A 142 -5.90 4.10 -12.67
CA VAL A 142 -6.64 4.28 -13.93
C VAL A 142 -8.07 3.78 -13.81
N LEU A 143 -8.29 2.65 -13.14
CA LEU A 143 -9.62 2.10 -12.91
C LEU A 143 -10.47 3.05 -12.05
N CYS A 144 -9.92 3.57 -10.95
CA CYS A 144 -10.61 4.54 -10.10
C CYS A 144 -10.94 5.85 -10.86
N LEU A 145 -9.99 6.40 -11.61
CA LEU A 145 -10.26 7.57 -12.46
C LEU A 145 -11.36 7.30 -13.48
N GLY A 146 -11.31 6.16 -14.17
CA GLY A 146 -12.32 5.78 -15.14
C GLY A 146 -13.72 5.67 -14.52
N THR A 147 -13.83 5.11 -13.32
CA THR A 147 -15.11 5.04 -12.60
C THR A 147 -15.65 6.41 -12.21
N LEU A 148 -14.80 7.36 -11.80
CA LEU A 148 -15.23 8.73 -11.48
C LEU A 148 -15.64 9.49 -12.74
N ALA A 149 -14.86 9.40 -13.81
CA ALA A 149 -15.15 10.07 -15.08
C ALA A 149 -16.45 9.56 -15.72
N THR A 150 -16.71 8.25 -15.64
CA THR A 150 -17.98 7.68 -16.11
C THR A 150 -19.15 8.15 -15.25
N ALA A 151 -19.01 8.17 -13.92
CA ALA A 151 -20.04 8.70 -13.04
C ALA A 151 -20.38 10.17 -13.35
N ASP A 152 -19.35 11.01 -13.52
CA ASP A 152 -19.49 12.43 -13.86
C ASP A 152 -20.20 12.65 -15.21
N PHE A 153 -19.81 11.86 -16.22
CA PHE A 153 -20.44 11.89 -17.54
C PHE A 153 -21.94 11.59 -17.46
N PHE A 154 -22.34 10.56 -16.69
CA PHE A 154 -23.76 10.21 -16.51
C PHE A 154 -24.54 11.21 -15.66
N SER A 155 -23.90 11.95 -14.75
CA SER A 155 -24.53 13.08 -14.05
C SER A 155 -24.64 14.35 -14.89
N GLY A 156 -24.08 14.37 -16.11
CA GLY A 156 -24.19 15.51 -17.01
C GLY A 156 -23.02 16.50 -16.94
N GLY A 157 -21.89 16.14 -16.32
CA GLY A 157 -20.70 16.99 -16.21
C GLY A 157 -20.10 17.40 -17.57
N TRP A 158 -20.41 16.67 -18.64
CA TRP A 158 -20.05 17.06 -20.02
C TRP A 158 -20.61 18.42 -20.45
N LYS A 159 -21.68 18.90 -19.81
CA LYS A 159 -22.25 20.23 -20.10
C LYS A 159 -21.31 21.36 -19.71
N ASP A 160 -20.44 21.14 -18.73
CA ASP A 160 -19.43 22.11 -18.29
C ASP A 160 -18.30 22.27 -19.32
N LEU A 161 -18.17 21.36 -20.29
CA LEU A 161 -17.21 21.42 -21.40
C LEU A 161 -17.74 22.19 -22.62
N LEU A 162 -19.01 22.59 -22.61
CA LEU A 162 -19.68 23.27 -23.73
C LEU A 162 -19.84 24.80 -23.52
N VAL A 163 -19.29 25.32 -22.43
CA VAL A 163 -19.29 26.75 -22.04
C VAL A 163 -17.85 27.26 -22.04
#